data_AF-W2WTQ3-F1
#
_entry.id   AF-W2WTQ3-F1
#
_cell.length_a   1.000
_cell.length_b   1.000
_cell.length_c   1.000
_cell.angle_alpha   90.00
_cell.angle_beta   90.00
_cell.angle_gamma   90.00
#
_symmetry.space_group_name_H-M   'P 1'
#
loop_
_entity.id
_entity.type
_entity.pdbx_description
1 polymer ?
#
loop_
_entity_poly.entity_id
_entity_poly.type
_entity_poly.pdbx_seq_one_letter_code
_entity_poly.pdbx_strand_id
1 'polypeptide(L)'
;MELVGGERVVNGSIKRAYPLQSMRSASGHVSTASPGGGELGMFGPGVGPCGPDAARLVAIIVENNRTFESCLVFFYDNWATKMQFLKRHYKLRVKGRGLVALEWEAGAETEERMQCVVVAERNVLKKTLDRKPRLFNFPHSLHIEVAYEEPQRLPDSDQLRYLPSKTITTRDLHSATPARQTLIQAQAPPRKKPNHGKRTLEVARMTSPAYRYSPLSELVDGFADIYGVVVNMTLPKKTSGRDFCMTVSVTDESCPTRAAAIQVNIFYPTIEKIPKIKFVGDIIRFHKVKIQQYQDRIQGLSLSRATRHLVLREKANGSLEQVTNSDTWTFESSDELRTRKLLKWARKSLAEDDTLPQGCSLAPKLLSELKFAEGFIDLVVRVLNVDDCDEPVRLTVWDGSGSAEESDQVLVRALQDKGVAVPPYGLLKEVIMSSCWLVVREMCFVDGMLKNWCRFRNLAVGVDEPIPGAVIAPGGREILRFREVSSFVLMPDFALDVRRRCSLMGTPNSSITANNDQLRTCSPTENRVSPEQVVTVIPDRIRKNIPVTPLREILSSPQTPRKFHCWARVRSIWPNDIEKICKPKSGNSDEFIYSFALTVEEGSECLSIIVYGKDAVSQHLQQQM
;
A
#
# COMPACT_ATOMS: atom_id res chain seq x y z
N MET A 1 7.89 14.40 4.73
CA MET A 1 8.14 15.25 3.51
C MET A 1 8.72 14.38 2.41
N GLU A 2 8.44 14.63 1.13
CA GLU A 2 8.90 13.77 0.01
C GLU A 2 10.12 14.36 -0.73
N LEU A 3 11.00 13.48 -1.23
CA LEU A 3 12.09 13.81 -2.16
C LEU A 3 11.72 13.23 -3.53
N VAL A 4 11.55 14.10 -4.54
CA VAL A 4 11.13 13.71 -5.90
C VAL A 4 12.15 14.22 -6.89
N GLY A 5 12.86 13.32 -7.57
CA GLY A 5 13.93 13.69 -8.52
C GLY A 5 15.09 14.47 -7.88
N GLY A 6 15.32 14.30 -6.58
CA GLY A 6 16.31 15.06 -5.80
C GLY A 6 15.83 16.42 -5.28
N GLU A 7 14.66 16.90 -5.68
CA GLU A 7 14.07 18.13 -5.13
C GLU A 7 13.12 17.84 -3.96
N ARG A 8 13.13 18.73 -2.95
CA ARG A 8 12.25 18.62 -1.77
C ARG A 8 10.83 19.07 -2.14
N VAL A 9 9.83 18.30 -1.72
CA VAL A 9 8.41 18.57 -2.00
C VAL A 9 7.55 18.43 -0.74
N VAL A 10 6.76 19.48 -0.47
CA VAL A 10 5.60 19.41 0.44
C VAL A 10 4.36 19.30 -0.43
N ASN A 11 3.55 18.26 -0.26
CA ASN A 11 2.35 18.01 -1.05
C ASN A 11 1.25 17.45 -0.14
N GLY A 12 0.09 18.11 -0.06
CA GLY A 12 -0.97 17.72 0.87
C GLY A 12 -2.10 18.75 1.00
N SER A 13 -2.90 18.62 2.06
CA SER A 13 -4.04 19.49 2.36
C SER A 13 -3.79 20.34 3.59
N ILE A 14 -4.14 21.64 3.53
CA ILE A 14 -3.98 22.55 4.67
C ILE A 14 -4.96 22.18 5.78
N LYS A 15 -4.46 21.65 6.91
CA LYS A 15 -5.25 21.36 8.12
C LYS A 15 -5.49 22.61 8.97
N ARG A 16 -4.55 23.57 8.96
CA ARG A 16 -4.65 24.85 9.68
C ARG A 16 -3.89 25.93 8.92
N ALA A 17 -4.45 27.14 8.86
CA ALA A 17 -3.76 28.33 8.38
C ALA A 17 -3.84 29.42 9.44
N TYR A 18 -2.74 30.13 9.65
CA TYR A 18 -2.64 31.26 10.59
C TYR A 18 -2.67 32.58 9.79
N PRO A 19 -3.29 33.66 10.33
CA PRO A 19 -3.39 34.93 9.63
C PRO A 19 -2.03 35.59 9.40
N LEU A 20 -1.95 36.50 8.42
CA LEU A 20 -0.76 37.32 8.18
C LEU A 20 -0.38 38.11 9.43
N GLN A 21 0.83 37.88 9.92
CA GLN A 21 1.44 38.60 11.04
C GLN A 21 2.41 39.66 10.53
N SER A 22 2.49 40.79 11.24
CA SER A 22 3.45 41.86 10.99
C SER A 22 4.45 41.91 12.14
N MET A 23 5.73 41.75 11.82
CA MET A 23 6.84 41.73 12.78
C MET A 23 7.40 43.15 12.94
N ARG A 24 7.54 43.61 14.18
CA ARG A 24 8.26 44.86 14.46
C ARG A 24 9.76 44.63 14.24
N SER A 25 10.39 45.45 13.41
CA SER A 25 11.85 45.43 13.22
C SER A 25 12.55 45.78 14.53
N ALA A 26 13.48 44.93 14.98
CA ALA A 26 14.32 45.17 16.13
C ALA A 26 15.42 46.20 15.80
N SER A 27 15.02 47.47 15.68
CA SER A 27 15.87 48.60 15.29
C SER A 27 15.79 49.71 16.33
N GLY A 28 16.42 49.51 17.50
CA GLY A 28 16.46 50.50 18.58
C GLY A 28 17.09 49.97 19.86
N HIS A 29 18.38 50.33 20.07
CA HIS A 29 19.18 50.22 21.29
C HIS A 29 19.33 48.86 22.03
N VAL A 30 20.59 48.58 22.39
CA VAL A 30 20.92 47.63 23.45
C VAL A 30 20.64 48.31 24.81
N SER A 31 19.71 47.75 25.57
CA SER A 31 19.53 48.03 27.00
C SER A 31 19.46 46.71 27.74
N THR A 32 20.29 46.52 28.76
CA THR A 32 20.41 45.27 29.51
C THR A 32 19.23 45.08 30.47
N ALA A 33 18.32 44.18 30.14
CA ALA A 33 17.25 43.70 31.02
C ALA A 33 16.99 42.19 30.81
N SER A 34 16.53 41.52 31.86
CA SER A 34 16.36 40.06 31.93
C SER A 34 15.26 39.53 30.98
N PRO A 35 15.31 38.25 30.56
CA PRO A 35 14.43 37.72 29.53
C PRO A 35 12.99 37.51 30.01
N GLY A 36 12.05 38.32 29.51
CA GLY A 36 10.62 38.10 29.69
C GLY A 36 9.73 39.08 28.91
N GLY A 37 8.57 38.60 28.43
CA GLY A 37 7.44 39.46 28.07
C GLY A 37 7.49 40.19 26.71
N GLY A 38 7.47 39.44 25.59
CA GLY A 38 7.09 39.98 24.27
C GLY A 38 5.77 39.38 23.79
N GLU A 39 4.65 40.11 23.94
CA GLU A 39 3.30 39.59 23.64
C GLU A 39 3.04 39.36 22.14
N LEU A 40 3.42 38.19 21.62
CA LEU A 40 3.12 37.77 20.24
C LEU A 40 3.03 36.24 20.08
N GLY A 41 2.55 35.52 21.11
CA GLY A 41 2.69 34.06 21.22
C GLY A 41 1.44 33.21 21.57
N MET A 42 0.31 33.79 22.02
CA MET A 42 -0.74 32.98 22.69
C MET A 42 -1.44 31.90 21.83
N PHE A 43 -1.51 32.03 20.50
CA PHE A 43 -2.20 31.06 19.62
C PHE A 43 -1.54 30.93 18.24
N GLY A 44 -0.26 30.56 18.18
CA GLY A 44 0.47 30.33 16.92
C GLY A 44 1.76 29.53 17.12
N PRO A 45 2.39 29.00 16.04
CA PRO A 45 3.60 28.18 16.09
C PRO A 45 4.89 29.02 16.32
N GLY A 46 4.77 30.14 17.04
CA GLY A 46 5.79 31.17 17.14
C GLY A 46 6.09 31.88 15.80
N VAL A 47 7.18 32.64 15.79
CA VAL A 47 7.63 33.49 14.67
C VAL A 47 8.45 32.71 13.60
N GLY A 48 8.70 31.43 13.85
CA GLY A 48 9.53 30.57 13.00
C GLY A 48 11.02 30.95 12.94
N PRO A 49 11.83 30.18 12.20
CA PRO A 49 13.30 30.28 12.22
C PRO A 49 13.88 31.59 11.65
N CYS A 50 13.14 32.27 10.75
CA CYS A 50 13.54 33.57 10.18
C CYS A 50 12.76 34.75 10.78
N GLY A 51 11.98 34.53 11.85
CA GLY A 51 11.07 35.51 12.45
C GLY A 51 11.68 36.89 12.75
N PRO A 52 12.89 36.99 13.34
CA PRO A 52 13.51 38.28 13.64
C PRO A 52 14.20 38.97 12.44
N ASP A 53 14.26 38.33 11.27
CA ASP A 53 14.90 38.84 10.04
C ASP A 53 13.91 39.36 9.00
N ALA A 54 12.64 38.96 9.14
CA ALA A 54 11.53 39.26 8.27
C ALA A 54 10.59 40.32 8.89
N ALA A 55 9.85 41.02 8.04
CA ALA A 55 8.82 41.98 8.45
C ALA A 55 7.40 41.38 8.44
N ARG A 56 7.14 40.30 7.69
CA ARG A 56 5.82 39.65 7.60
C ARG A 56 5.94 38.12 7.62
N LEU A 57 4.93 37.45 8.19
CA LEU A 57 4.86 35.99 8.31
C LEU A 57 3.45 35.46 8.04
N VAL A 58 3.35 34.34 7.32
CA VAL A 58 2.17 33.45 7.28
C VAL A 58 2.64 32.04 7.58
N ALA A 59 2.02 31.38 8.56
CA ALA A 59 2.27 29.99 8.88
C ALA A 59 1.06 29.12 8.50
N ILE A 60 1.29 27.89 8.02
CA ILE A 60 0.26 26.90 7.76
C ILE A 60 0.73 25.50 8.19
N ILE A 61 -0.21 24.60 8.46
CA ILE A 61 0.06 23.17 8.67
C ILE A 61 -0.54 22.41 7.49
N VAL A 62 0.32 21.73 6.72
CA VAL A 62 -0.03 20.90 5.56
C VAL A 62 0.10 19.44 5.96
N GLU A 63 -0.94 18.65 5.74
CA GLU A 63 -0.91 17.20 5.99
C GLU A 63 -0.86 16.43 4.66
N ASN A 64 0.05 15.47 4.54
CA ASN A 64 0.14 14.63 3.34
C ASN A 64 -1.06 13.66 3.28
N ASN A 65 -1.87 13.76 2.22
CA ASN A 65 -3.07 12.93 2.01
C ASN A 65 -2.81 11.40 1.93
N ARG A 66 -1.54 10.96 1.85
CA ARG A 66 -1.15 9.53 1.80
C ARG A 66 -0.55 9.00 3.10
N THR A 67 0.32 9.79 3.75
CA THR A 67 1.05 9.37 4.95
C THR A 67 0.51 9.96 6.24
N PHE A 68 -0.41 10.93 6.16
CA PHE A 68 -0.97 11.70 7.26
C PHE A 68 0.08 12.47 8.11
N GLU A 69 1.33 12.51 7.67
CA GLU A 69 2.38 13.39 8.19
C GLU A 69 1.95 14.86 8.08
N SER A 70 1.99 15.59 9.19
CA SER A 70 1.84 17.05 9.21
C SER A 70 3.19 17.75 9.12
N CYS A 71 3.28 18.76 8.25
CA CYS A 71 4.44 19.62 8.07
C CYS A 71 4.05 21.10 8.23
N LEU A 72 4.85 21.84 8.98
CA LEU A 72 4.66 23.27 9.27
C LEU A 72 5.35 24.12 8.18
N VAL A 73 4.61 24.91 7.41
CA VAL A 73 5.22 25.77 6.36
C VAL A 73 5.15 27.23 6.77
N PHE A 74 6.31 27.88 6.83
CA PHE A 74 6.46 29.31 7.09
C PHE A 74 6.77 30.07 5.80
N PHE A 75 5.86 30.97 5.41
CA PHE A 75 6.08 31.94 4.34
C PHE A 75 6.47 33.30 4.94
N TYR A 76 7.51 33.95 4.41
CA TYR A 76 8.01 35.23 4.91
C TYR A 76 7.90 36.36 3.86
N ASP A 77 7.77 37.61 4.32
CA ASP A 77 7.78 38.85 3.52
C ASP A 77 6.90 38.85 2.26
N ASN A 78 7.46 38.87 1.05
CA ASN A 78 6.64 38.91 -0.17
C ASN A 78 5.90 37.58 -0.38
N TRP A 79 6.48 36.45 0.03
CA TRP A 79 5.77 35.16 0.06
C TRP A 79 4.62 35.19 1.07
N ALA A 80 4.83 35.68 2.29
CA ALA A 80 3.76 35.82 3.29
C ALA A 80 2.59 36.65 2.72
N THR A 81 2.92 37.76 2.07
CA THR A 81 1.94 38.69 1.49
C THR A 81 1.18 38.08 0.31
N LYS A 82 1.84 37.27 -0.53
CA LYS A 82 1.20 36.58 -1.66
C LYS A 82 0.39 35.35 -1.20
N MET A 83 0.75 34.72 -0.07
CA MET A 83 0.10 33.48 0.44
C MET A 83 -1.00 33.70 1.49
N GLN A 84 -1.21 34.93 1.96
CA GLN A 84 -2.19 35.25 3.02
C GLN A 84 -3.65 34.82 2.78
N PHE A 85 -4.02 34.48 1.54
CA PHE A 85 -5.36 34.02 1.19
C PHE A 85 -5.60 32.53 1.52
N LEU A 86 -4.54 31.74 1.74
CA LEU A 86 -4.61 30.30 1.97
C LEU A 86 -5.41 29.99 3.25
N LYS A 87 -6.33 29.03 3.17
CA LYS A 87 -7.21 28.61 4.26
C LYS A 87 -7.17 27.10 4.44
N ARG A 88 -7.77 26.61 5.53
CA ARG A 88 -8.03 25.18 5.74
C ARG A 88 -8.76 24.58 4.53
N HIS A 89 -8.44 23.31 4.23
CA HIS A 89 -8.92 22.52 3.08
C HIS A 89 -8.35 22.87 1.70
N TYR A 90 -7.53 23.92 1.52
CA TYR A 90 -6.80 24.08 0.25
C TYR A 90 -5.83 22.90 0.09
N LYS A 91 -5.73 22.32 -1.12
CA LYS A 91 -4.57 21.48 -1.45
C LYS A 91 -3.40 22.39 -1.79
N LEU A 92 -2.20 21.99 -1.41
CA LEU A 92 -0.97 22.73 -1.63
C LEU A 92 0.16 21.81 -2.07
N ARG A 93 0.94 22.26 -3.05
CA ARG A 93 2.20 21.66 -3.46
C ARG A 93 3.28 22.74 -3.51
N VAL A 94 4.26 22.65 -2.62
CA VAL A 94 5.44 23.51 -2.57
C VAL A 94 6.65 22.69 -2.99
N LYS A 95 7.34 23.11 -4.05
CA LYS A 95 8.53 22.44 -4.60
C LYS A 95 9.58 23.44 -5.09
N GLY A 96 10.74 22.94 -5.44
CA GLY A 96 11.79 23.71 -6.12
C GLY A 96 13.02 23.99 -5.28
N ARG A 97 14.02 24.59 -5.92
CA ARG A 97 15.33 24.88 -5.33
C ARG A 97 15.22 26.10 -4.43
N GLY A 98 15.63 25.96 -3.17
CA GLY A 98 15.47 27.00 -2.16
C GLY A 98 14.68 26.59 -0.92
N LEU A 99 14.01 25.44 -0.94
CA LEU A 99 13.24 24.94 0.20
C LEU A 99 14.15 24.43 1.33
N VAL A 100 14.41 25.32 2.28
CA VAL A 100 15.00 24.99 3.58
C VAL A 100 13.97 24.19 4.38
N ALA A 101 14.38 23.02 4.87
CA ALA A 101 13.58 22.21 5.78
C ALA A 101 14.44 21.82 6.99
N LEU A 102 13.88 21.96 8.20
CA LEU A 102 14.53 21.82 9.50
C LEU A 102 13.49 21.42 10.57
N GLU A 103 13.93 21.07 11.76
CA GLU A 103 13.04 20.83 12.92
C GLU A 103 12.77 22.14 13.67
N TRP A 104 11.52 22.35 14.06
CA TRP A 104 11.06 23.54 14.78
C TRP A 104 10.30 23.16 16.06
N GLU A 105 10.72 23.73 17.18
CA GLU A 105 10.10 23.54 18.50
C GLU A 105 8.88 24.46 18.63
N ALA A 106 7.69 23.88 18.78
CA ALA A 106 6.41 24.56 18.59
C ALA A 106 5.91 25.35 19.82
N GLY A 107 6.83 25.98 20.56
CA GLY A 107 6.54 26.72 21.79
C GLY A 107 7.53 26.37 22.92
N ALA A 108 7.50 27.12 24.02
CA ALA A 108 8.43 26.94 25.13
C ALA A 108 7.98 25.90 26.18
N GLU A 109 6.74 25.43 26.11
CA GLU A 109 6.11 24.52 27.10
C GLU A 109 5.92 23.10 26.58
N THR A 110 6.14 22.87 25.28
CA THR A 110 5.99 21.58 24.61
C THR A 110 7.23 21.29 23.78
N GLU A 111 8.04 20.32 24.20
CA GLU A 111 9.27 19.86 23.49
C GLU A 111 8.97 19.15 22.15
N GLU A 112 7.75 19.26 21.62
CA GLU A 112 7.33 18.72 20.33
C GLU A 112 8.05 19.44 19.18
N ARG A 113 9.07 18.76 18.64
CA ARG A 113 9.71 19.13 17.38
C ARG A 113 8.86 18.72 16.18
N MET A 114 8.48 19.69 15.36
CA MET A 114 7.76 19.48 14.11
C MET A 114 8.69 19.71 12.91
N GLN A 115 8.57 18.87 11.87
CA GLN A 115 9.24 19.15 10.59
C GLN A 115 8.65 20.43 9.99
N CYS A 116 9.47 21.46 9.81
CA CYS A 116 9.07 22.69 9.15
C CYS A 116 9.81 22.96 7.84
N VAL A 117 9.14 23.69 6.94
CA VAL A 117 9.69 24.18 5.67
C VAL A 117 9.59 25.70 5.62
N VAL A 118 10.67 26.35 5.20
CA VAL A 118 10.79 27.81 5.12
C VAL A 118 10.75 28.24 3.65
N VAL A 119 9.86 29.18 3.36
CA VAL A 119 9.68 29.79 2.04
C VAL A 119 9.90 31.29 2.17
N ALA A 120 11.09 31.74 1.78
CA ALA A 120 11.54 33.12 1.97
C ALA A 120 12.43 33.58 0.80
N GLU A 121 12.63 34.89 0.70
CA GLU A 121 13.51 35.51 -0.31
C GLU A 121 14.99 35.43 0.12
N ARG A 122 15.90 35.54 -0.86
CA ARG A 122 17.36 35.41 -0.68
C ARG A 122 17.89 36.30 0.47
N ASN A 123 17.35 37.50 0.60
CA ASN A 123 17.78 38.49 1.58
C ASN A 123 17.40 38.11 3.02
N VAL A 124 16.23 37.50 3.21
CA VAL A 124 15.78 37.01 4.52
C VAL A 124 16.64 35.82 4.93
N LEU A 125 16.75 34.81 4.06
CA LEU A 125 17.56 33.61 4.32
C LEU A 125 19.03 33.97 4.61
N LYS A 126 19.60 34.98 3.95
CA LYS A 126 20.96 35.42 4.21
C LYS A 126 21.09 36.03 5.61
N LYS A 127 20.24 37.00 5.98
CA LYS A 127 20.26 37.61 7.33
C LYS A 127 20.12 36.56 8.44
N THR A 128 19.19 35.62 8.28
CA THR A 128 18.99 34.53 9.25
C THR A 128 20.26 33.69 9.42
N LEU A 129 20.96 33.39 8.32
CA LEU A 129 22.20 32.61 8.34
C LEU A 129 23.39 33.44 8.87
N ASP A 130 23.48 34.72 8.52
CA ASP A 130 24.49 35.66 9.05
C ASP A 130 24.39 35.75 10.59
N ARG A 131 23.18 35.64 11.17
CA ARG A 131 22.96 35.54 12.63
C ARG A 131 23.12 34.12 13.19
N LYS A 132 22.74 33.07 12.45
CA LYS A 132 22.84 31.65 12.89
C LYS A 132 23.50 30.78 11.81
N PRO A 133 24.84 30.80 11.65
CA PRO A 133 25.54 30.19 10.49
C PRO A 133 25.44 28.67 10.31
N ARG A 134 24.84 27.95 11.28
CA ARG A 134 24.64 26.49 11.25
C ARG A 134 23.17 26.07 11.16
N LEU A 135 22.23 27.00 10.94
CA LEU A 135 20.79 26.72 10.97
C LEU A 135 20.29 25.93 9.74
N PHE A 136 20.88 26.19 8.57
CA PHE A 136 20.62 25.46 7.32
C PHE A 136 21.72 25.73 6.30
N ASN A 137 21.91 24.81 5.34
CA ASN A 137 22.78 25.04 4.19
C ASN A 137 22.13 26.05 3.23
N PHE A 138 22.87 27.08 2.83
CA PHE A 138 22.34 28.12 1.93
C PHE A 138 22.09 27.56 0.52
N PRO A 139 20.88 27.71 -0.05
CA PRO A 139 20.56 27.15 -1.35
C PRO A 139 21.27 27.91 -2.48
N HIS A 140 21.98 27.18 -3.35
CA HIS A 140 22.70 27.74 -4.50
C HIS A 140 21.79 28.54 -5.45
N SER A 141 20.54 28.08 -5.64
CA SER A 141 19.51 28.77 -6.41
C SER A 141 18.18 28.82 -5.66
N LEU A 142 17.40 29.89 -5.89
CA LEU A 142 16.12 30.18 -5.25
C LEU A 142 15.03 30.32 -6.31
N HIS A 143 14.46 29.18 -6.70
CA HIS A 143 13.34 29.05 -7.61
C HIS A 143 12.30 28.12 -6.99
N ILE A 144 11.40 28.70 -6.20
CA ILE A 144 10.34 28.01 -5.48
C ILE A 144 9.04 28.18 -6.28
N GLU A 145 8.27 27.10 -6.35
CA GLU A 145 6.96 27.03 -6.99
C GLU A 145 5.92 26.58 -5.95
N VAL A 146 4.88 27.40 -5.76
CA VAL A 146 3.74 27.11 -4.89
C VAL A 146 2.51 26.95 -5.77
N ALA A 147 2.11 25.71 -6.01
CA ALA A 147 0.88 25.35 -6.68
C ALA A 147 -0.22 25.04 -5.64
N TYR A 148 -1.44 25.52 -5.85
CA TYR A 148 -2.56 25.34 -4.93
C TYR A 148 -3.86 25.05 -5.67
N GLU A 149 -4.75 24.27 -5.05
CA GLU A 149 -6.12 24.05 -5.54
C GLU A 149 -7.12 24.56 -4.51
N GLU A 150 -8.05 25.39 -4.97
CA GLU A 150 -8.99 26.13 -4.14
C GLU A 150 -10.27 25.31 -3.91
N PRO A 151 -10.68 25.07 -2.65
CA PRO A 151 -11.78 24.19 -2.33
C PRO A 151 -13.11 24.95 -2.26
N GLN A 152 -14.10 24.44 -2.98
CA GLN A 152 -15.49 24.84 -2.87
C GLN A 152 -16.28 23.74 -2.14
N ARG A 153 -17.14 24.15 -1.22
CA ARG A 153 -18.10 23.26 -0.55
C ARG A 153 -19.21 22.90 -1.54
N LEU A 154 -19.58 21.63 -1.59
CA LEU A 154 -20.76 21.19 -2.32
C LEU A 154 -22.06 21.49 -1.54
N PRO A 155 -23.16 21.87 -2.22
CA PRO A 155 -24.50 21.70 -1.70
C PRO A 155 -24.73 20.24 -1.26
N ASP A 156 -25.39 20.06 -0.12
CA ASP A 156 -25.93 18.79 0.41
C ASP A 156 -24.99 17.57 0.48
N SER A 157 -23.68 17.81 0.41
CA SER A 157 -22.62 16.83 0.56
C SER A 157 -21.51 17.35 1.48
N ASP A 158 -20.88 16.45 2.22
CA ASP A 158 -19.68 16.75 3.03
C ASP A 158 -18.41 16.87 2.17
N GLN A 159 -18.43 16.36 0.94
CA GLN A 159 -17.27 16.34 0.06
C GLN A 159 -16.99 17.73 -0.54
N LEU A 160 -15.78 17.91 -1.05
CA LEU A 160 -15.31 19.17 -1.61
C LEU A 160 -15.12 19.05 -3.13
N ARG A 161 -15.24 20.18 -3.82
CA ARG A 161 -14.84 20.35 -5.21
C ARG A 161 -13.60 21.23 -5.24
N TYR A 162 -12.56 20.81 -5.96
CA TYR A 162 -11.38 21.63 -6.16
C TYR A 162 -11.47 22.40 -7.50
N LEU A 163 -11.03 23.65 -7.49
CA LEU A 163 -10.83 24.45 -8.70
C LEU A 163 -9.48 24.10 -9.36
N PRO A 164 -9.30 24.34 -10.66
CA PRO A 164 -8.03 24.10 -11.37
C PRO A 164 -6.84 24.72 -10.64
N SER A 165 -5.72 23.99 -10.62
CA SER A 165 -4.54 24.40 -9.87
C SER A 165 -3.97 25.73 -10.38
N LYS A 166 -3.70 26.63 -9.44
CA LYS A 166 -3.08 27.95 -9.67
C LYS A 166 -1.65 27.89 -9.12
N THR A 167 -0.69 28.50 -9.82
CA THR A 167 0.73 28.45 -9.45
C THR A 167 1.30 29.85 -9.27
N ILE A 168 2.10 30.05 -8.23
CA ILE A 168 2.86 31.27 -7.94
C ILE A 168 4.33 30.87 -7.76
N THR A 169 5.24 31.50 -8.50
CA THR A 169 6.68 31.26 -8.45
C THR A 169 7.43 32.41 -7.76
N THR A 170 8.72 32.22 -7.47
CA THR A 170 9.62 33.32 -7.04
C THR A 170 9.60 34.52 -7.99
N ARG A 171 9.33 34.32 -9.29
CA ARG A 171 9.27 35.41 -10.29
C ARG A 171 8.02 36.28 -10.10
N ASP A 172 6.93 35.67 -9.65
CA ASP A 172 5.62 36.30 -9.50
C ASP A 172 5.47 37.11 -8.21
N LEU A 173 6.52 37.19 -7.38
CA LEU A 173 6.54 38.03 -6.18
C LEU A 173 6.58 39.52 -6.56
N HIS A 174 7.44 39.88 -7.52
CA HIS A 174 7.71 41.26 -7.91
C HIS A 174 6.87 41.74 -9.12
N SER A 175 6.13 40.86 -9.79
CA SER A 175 5.22 41.26 -10.87
C SER A 175 4.06 42.09 -10.32
N ALA A 176 4.05 43.38 -10.68
CA ALA A 176 3.06 44.36 -10.29
C ALA A 176 1.77 44.26 -11.12
N THR A 177 1.25 43.05 -11.32
CA THR A 177 -0.03 42.82 -11.97
C THR A 177 -1.15 43.10 -10.96
N PRO A 178 -2.08 44.04 -11.20
CA PRO A 178 -3.21 44.28 -10.32
C PRO A 178 -4.22 43.12 -10.45
N ALA A 179 -3.95 42.03 -9.72
CA ALA A 179 -4.92 40.95 -9.54
C ALA A 179 -6.22 41.58 -9.00
N ARG A 180 -7.32 41.37 -9.73
CA ARG A 180 -8.62 42.04 -9.56
C ARG A 180 -9.14 41.82 -8.14
N GLN A 181 -8.82 42.75 -7.23
CA GLN A 181 -9.18 42.65 -5.82
C GLN A 181 -10.71 42.72 -5.69
N THR A 182 -11.33 41.58 -5.44
CA THR A 182 -12.66 41.54 -4.84
C THR A 182 -12.56 42.18 -3.47
N LEU A 183 -13.09 43.40 -3.32
CA LEU A 183 -13.18 44.08 -2.03
C LEU A 183 -14.12 43.28 -1.11
N ILE A 184 -13.54 42.37 -0.35
CA ILE A 184 -14.16 41.81 0.86
C ILE A 184 -14.20 42.96 1.87
N GLN A 185 -15.36 43.61 2.01
CA GLN A 185 -15.55 44.75 2.90
C GLN A 185 -15.19 44.37 4.35
N ALA A 186 -14.12 44.97 4.87
CA ALA A 186 -13.69 44.77 6.24
C ALA A 186 -14.46 45.70 7.19
N GLN A 187 -15.65 45.29 7.65
CA GLN A 187 -16.31 45.90 8.81
C GLN A 187 -17.25 44.92 9.54
N ALA A 188 -16.73 44.26 10.58
CA ALA A 188 -17.51 43.62 11.62
C ALA A 188 -16.70 43.60 12.93
N PRO A 189 -17.29 43.93 14.10
CA PRO A 189 -16.56 43.95 15.37
C PRO A 189 -16.21 42.52 15.86
N PRO A 190 -15.19 42.37 16.74
CA PRO A 190 -14.63 41.07 17.12
C PRO A 190 -15.57 40.25 18.02
N ARG A 191 -16.52 39.53 17.41
CA ARG A 191 -17.31 38.49 18.10
C ARG A 191 -16.44 37.27 18.37
N LYS A 192 -16.34 36.88 19.64
CA LYS A 192 -15.43 35.84 20.14
C LYS A 192 -15.80 34.43 19.60
N LYS A 193 -14.78 33.59 19.42
CA LYS A 193 -14.78 32.17 18.99
C LYS A 193 -15.04 31.87 17.49
N PRO A 194 -14.02 31.98 16.62
CA PRO A 194 -14.04 31.42 15.27
C PRO A 194 -13.50 29.98 15.25
N ASN A 195 -14.37 28.97 15.12
CA ASN A 195 -13.94 27.60 14.79
C ASN A 195 -14.49 27.21 13.39
N HIS A 196 -13.92 27.85 12.38
CA HIS A 196 -14.39 27.82 10.99
C HIS A 196 -13.91 26.57 10.23
N GLY A 197 -14.75 25.52 10.21
CA GLY A 197 -14.60 24.37 9.29
C GLY A 197 -15.14 24.66 7.88
N LYS A 198 -15.52 23.60 7.14
CA LYS A 198 -16.06 23.62 5.75
C LYS A 198 -17.14 24.68 5.45
N ARG A 199 -17.80 25.26 6.47
CA ARG A 199 -18.84 26.29 6.37
C ARG A 199 -18.34 27.66 5.88
N THR A 200 -17.03 27.94 5.87
CA THR A 200 -16.46 29.20 5.34
C THR A 200 -15.87 29.08 3.93
N LEU A 201 -16.04 27.94 3.28
CA LEU A 201 -15.67 27.76 1.88
C LEU A 201 -16.79 28.28 0.98
N GLU A 202 -16.44 28.77 -0.22
CA GLU A 202 -17.45 29.15 -1.21
C GLU A 202 -18.31 27.95 -1.59
N VAL A 203 -19.61 28.17 -1.81
CA VAL A 203 -20.53 27.12 -2.27
C VAL A 203 -20.37 26.97 -3.79
N ALA A 204 -20.05 25.77 -4.24
CA ALA A 204 -19.92 25.45 -5.65
C ALA A 204 -21.26 25.66 -6.37
N ARG A 205 -21.27 26.48 -7.44
CA ARG A 205 -22.41 26.54 -8.37
C ARG A 205 -22.55 25.19 -9.07
N MET A 206 -23.67 24.51 -8.83
CA MET A 206 -24.06 23.28 -9.52
C MET A 206 -24.90 23.62 -10.75
N THR A 207 -24.61 22.95 -11.87
CA THR A 207 -25.30 23.13 -13.16
C THR A 207 -26.39 22.07 -13.42
N SER A 208 -26.52 21.10 -12.54
CA SER A 208 -27.56 20.06 -12.56
C SER A 208 -27.83 19.55 -11.14
N PRO A 209 -29.03 19.00 -10.85
CA PRO A 209 -29.36 18.40 -9.55
C PRO A 209 -28.87 16.95 -9.40
N ALA A 210 -28.12 16.41 -10.36
CA ALA A 210 -27.67 15.02 -10.37
C ALA A 210 -26.60 14.73 -9.30
N TYR A 211 -26.55 13.49 -8.83
CA TYR A 211 -25.58 13.02 -7.83
C TYR A 211 -24.12 13.28 -8.25
N ARG A 212 -23.36 13.94 -7.37
CA ARG A 212 -21.92 14.17 -7.60
C ARG A 212 -21.07 13.10 -6.93
N TYR A 213 -20.77 12.06 -7.69
CA TYR A 213 -19.77 11.07 -7.31
C TYR A 213 -18.38 11.71 -7.13
N SER A 214 -17.74 11.43 -6.01
CA SER A 214 -16.41 11.95 -5.67
C SER A 214 -15.31 10.94 -6.04
N PRO A 215 -14.18 11.38 -6.64
CA PRO A 215 -13.05 10.49 -6.90
C PRO A 215 -12.43 9.98 -5.59
N LEU A 216 -11.95 8.74 -5.57
CA LEU A 216 -11.47 8.10 -4.33
C LEU A 216 -10.32 8.86 -3.66
N SER A 217 -9.41 9.45 -4.44
CA SER A 217 -8.29 10.27 -3.96
C SER A 217 -8.66 11.67 -3.45
N GLU A 218 -9.90 12.13 -3.66
CA GLU A 218 -10.38 13.44 -3.19
C GLU A 218 -11.24 13.34 -1.91
N LEU A 219 -11.47 12.13 -1.39
CA LEU A 219 -12.38 11.90 -0.27
C LEU A 219 -11.90 12.55 1.03
N VAL A 220 -12.86 13.14 1.75
CA VAL A 220 -12.67 13.76 3.07
C VAL A 220 -13.70 13.22 4.06
N ASP A 221 -13.36 13.29 5.36
CA ASP A 221 -14.24 12.89 6.47
C ASP A 221 -15.66 13.50 6.35
N GLY A 222 -16.68 12.66 6.58
CA GLY A 222 -18.10 12.94 6.33
C GLY A 222 -18.73 11.99 5.31
N PHE A 223 -19.93 12.28 4.83
CA PHE A 223 -20.60 11.42 3.83
C PHE A 223 -20.09 11.65 2.40
N ALA A 224 -20.00 10.58 1.63
CA ALA A 224 -19.66 10.62 0.20
C ALA A 224 -20.61 9.75 -0.64
N ASP A 225 -20.77 10.16 -1.90
CA ASP A 225 -21.29 9.33 -2.98
C ASP A 225 -20.10 8.93 -3.86
N ILE A 226 -19.92 7.65 -4.15
CA ILE A 226 -18.73 7.13 -4.85
C ILE A 226 -19.09 6.02 -5.84
N TYR A 227 -18.21 5.86 -6.82
CA TYR A 227 -18.10 4.66 -7.66
C TYR A 227 -16.71 4.05 -7.43
N GLY A 228 -16.60 2.73 -7.46
CA GLY A 228 -15.31 2.04 -7.44
C GLY A 228 -15.35 0.66 -8.08
N VAL A 229 -14.20 0.23 -8.61
CA VAL A 229 -13.95 -1.12 -9.09
C VAL A 229 -13.53 -1.98 -7.90
N VAL A 230 -14.17 -3.12 -7.68
CA VAL A 230 -13.76 -4.06 -6.62
C VAL A 230 -12.44 -4.74 -7.00
N VAL A 231 -11.45 -4.67 -6.11
CA VAL A 231 -10.16 -5.36 -6.27
C VAL A 231 -9.86 -6.40 -5.20
N ASN A 232 -10.55 -6.33 -4.06
CA ASN A 232 -10.47 -7.35 -3.00
C ASN A 232 -11.75 -7.35 -2.15
N MET A 233 -12.07 -8.48 -1.52
CA MET A 233 -13.18 -8.58 -0.57
C MET A 233 -12.94 -9.64 0.50
N THR A 234 -13.58 -9.49 1.66
CA THR A 234 -13.86 -10.60 2.56
C THR A 234 -15.22 -11.22 2.22
N LEU A 235 -15.41 -12.51 2.53
CA LEU A 235 -16.78 -13.03 2.65
C LEU A 235 -17.52 -12.30 3.79
N PRO A 236 -18.87 -12.29 3.79
CA PRO A 236 -19.67 -11.90 4.94
C PRO A 236 -19.34 -12.74 6.18
N LYS A 237 -19.05 -12.09 7.31
CA LYS A 237 -18.77 -12.72 8.60
C LYS A 237 -19.75 -12.20 9.64
N LYS A 238 -20.25 -13.06 10.53
CA LYS A 238 -21.11 -12.58 11.63
C LYS A 238 -20.28 -11.73 12.59
N THR A 239 -20.78 -10.56 12.96
CA THR A 239 -20.14 -9.75 14.01
C THR A 239 -20.58 -10.24 15.40
N SER A 240 -19.91 -9.77 16.45
CA SER A 240 -20.42 -9.92 17.83
C SER A 240 -21.71 -9.14 18.10
N GLY A 241 -22.12 -8.26 17.18
CA GLY A 241 -23.41 -7.59 17.18
C GLY A 241 -24.47 -8.35 16.36
N ARG A 242 -25.54 -7.64 15.99
CA ARG A 242 -26.65 -8.24 15.22
C ARG A 242 -26.36 -8.41 13.73
N ASP A 243 -25.37 -7.70 13.20
CA ASP A 243 -25.11 -7.60 11.76
C ASP A 243 -24.02 -8.57 11.28
N PHE A 244 -24.02 -8.85 9.98
CA PHE A 244 -22.87 -9.38 9.24
C PHE A 244 -22.03 -8.22 8.72
N CYS A 245 -20.71 -8.41 8.67
CA CYS A 245 -19.75 -7.48 8.07
C CYS A 245 -19.08 -8.10 6.85
N MET A 246 -18.87 -7.31 5.79
CA MET A 246 -17.87 -7.60 4.75
C MET A 246 -17.03 -6.36 4.46
N THR A 247 -15.72 -6.53 4.28
CA THR A 247 -14.82 -5.47 3.80
C THR A 247 -14.65 -5.60 2.30
N VAL A 248 -14.79 -4.50 1.56
CA VAL A 248 -14.57 -4.41 0.11
C VAL A 248 -13.51 -3.36 -0.16
N SER A 249 -12.45 -3.72 -0.90
CA SER A 249 -11.41 -2.78 -1.34
C SER A 249 -11.72 -2.30 -2.75
N VAL A 250 -11.79 -0.98 -2.96
CA VAL A 250 -12.16 -0.37 -4.24
C VAL A 250 -11.10 0.59 -4.80
N THR A 251 -11.00 0.64 -6.13
CA THR A 251 -10.13 1.55 -6.91
C THR A 251 -10.93 2.37 -7.93
N ASP A 252 -10.36 3.47 -8.41
CA ASP A 252 -10.90 4.29 -9.52
C ASP A 252 -9.75 4.91 -10.33
N GLU A 253 -10.04 5.69 -11.39
CA GLU A 253 -8.97 6.30 -12.20
C GLU A 253 -8.07 7.28 -11.42
N SER A 254 -8.48 7.70 -10.22
CA SER A 254 -7.73 8.60 -9.34
C SER A 254 -6.91 7.86 -8.27
N CYS A 255 -7.35 6.66 -7.89
CA CYS A 255 -6.64 5.74 -7.00
C CYS A 255 -6.53 4.34 -7.67
N PRO A 256 -5.57 4.14 -8.58
CA PRO A 256 -5.63 3.04 -9.56
C PRO A 256 -5.08 1.70 -9.08
N THR A 257 -4.21 1.69 -8.07
CA THR A 257 -3.45 0.50 -7.62
C THR A 257 -4.11 -0.23 -6.47
N ARG A 258 -4.03 -1.56 -6.47
CA ARG A 258 -4.51 -2.44 -5.39
C ARG A 258 -3.94 -2.08 -4.01
N ALA A 259 -2.69 -1.66 -3.93
CA ALA A 259 -2.06 -1.22 -2.67
C ALA A 259 -2.64 0.07 -2.07
N ALA A 260 -3.26 0.93 -2.89
CA ALA A 260 -3.89 2.18 -2.46
C ALA A 260 -5.42 2.10 -2.41
N ALA A 261 -6.00 0.94 -2.70
CA ALA A 261 -7.45 0.72 -2.74
C ALA A 261 -8.13 1.05 -1.40
N ILE A 262 -9.21 1.83 -1.45
CA ILE A 262 -9.92 2.26 -0.24
C ILE A 262 -10.79 1.11 0.26
N GLN A 263 -10.64 0.77 1.54
CA GLN A 263 -11.45 -0.25 2.19
C GLN A 263 -12.77 0.35 2.65
N VAL A 264 -13.88 -0.26 2.23
CA VAL A 264 -15.25 0.05 2.67
C VAL A 264 -15.75 -1.12 3.51
N ASN A 265 -16.06 -0.87 4.78
CA ASN A 265 -16.64 -1.84 5.69
C ASN A 265 -18.18 -1.76 5.63
N ILE A 266 -18.81 -2.89 5.28
CA ILE A 266 -20.23 -2.96 4.90
C ILE A 266 -20.98 -3.84 5.91
N PHE A 267 -22.06 -3.32 6.48
CA PHE A 267 -22.81 -3.92 7.59
C PHE A 267 -24.30 -4.05 7.25
N TYR A 268 -24.82 -5.28 7.27
CA TYR A 268 -26.24 -5.60 7.06
C TYR A 268 -26.69 -6.72 8.01
N PRO A 269 -27.96 -6.78 8.43
CA PRO A 269 -28.43 -7.75 9.43
C PRO A 269 -28.35 -9.21 8.95
N THR A 270 -28.47 -9.44 7.64
CA THR A 270 -28.58 -10.76 7.00
C THR A 270 -27.76 -10.82 5.70
N ILE A 271 -27.44 -12.02 5.21
CA ILE A 271 -26.54 -12.21 4.06
C ILE A 271 -27.22 -11.88 2.72
N GLU A 272 -28.54 -11.96 2.61
CA GLU A 272 -29.28 -11.64 1.37
C GLU A 272 -29.24 -10.14 1.06
N LYS A 273 -29.21 -9.28 2.10
CA LYS A 273 -29.16 -7.81 1.97
C LYS A 273 -27.76 -7.25 1.75
N ILE A 274 -26.72 -8.07 1.86
CA ILE A 274 -25.33 -7.67 1.63
C ILE A 274 -25.05 -7.62 0.11
N PRO A 275 -24.20 -6.71 -0.41
CA PRO A 275 -23.97 -6.59 -1.86
C PRO A 275 -23.39 -7.88 -2.46
N LYS A 276 -24.05 -8.49 -3.45
CA LYS A 276 -23.60 -9.75 -4.09
C LYS A 276 -22.50 -9.51 -5.14
N ILE A 277 -21.44 -8.83 -4.70
CA ILE A 277 -20.14 -8.80 -5.36
C ILE A 277 -19.64 -10.24 -5.50
N LYS A 278 -19.13 -10.59 -6.67
CA LYS A 278 -18.52 -11.91 -6.92
C LYS A 278 -17.16 -11.84 -7.61
N PHE A 279 -16.90 -10.81 -8.42
CA PHE A 279 -15.70 -10.72 -9.24
C PHE A 279 -14.81 -9.55 -8.83
N VAL A 280 -13.50 -9.76 -8.89
CA VAL A 280 -12.55 -8.66 -9.09
C VAL A 280 -12.84 -8.03 -10.45
N GLY A 281 -13.09 -6.72 -10.47
CA GLY A 281 -13.61 -6.00 -11.65
C GLY A 281 -15.12 -5.71 -11.63
N ASP A 282 -15.89 -6.26 -10.68
CA ASP A 282 -17.25 -5.78 -10.42
C ASP A 282 -17.21 -4.27 -10.08
N ILE A 283 -18.17 -3.50 -10.58
CA ILE A 283 -18.33 -2.09 -10.21
C ILE A 283 -19.29 -2.01 -9.04
N ILE A 284 -18.94 -1.28 -7.98
CA ILE A 284 -19.89 -0.92 -6.91
C ILE A 284 -20.01 0.60 -6.81
N ARG A 285 -21.27 1.05 -6.75
CA ARG A 285 -21.65 2.42 -6.45
C ARG A 285 -22.19 2.47 -5.03
N PHE A 286 -21.78 3.48 -4.26
CA PHE A 286 -22.38 3.82 -2.98
C PHE A 286 -22.97 5.23 -3.03
N HIS A 287 -24.14 5.41 -2.44
CA HIS A 287 -24.62 6.72 -1.99
C HIS A 287 -24.53 6.79 -0.47
N LYS A 288 -24.10 7.94 0.07
CA LYS A 288 -23.98 8.23 1.50
C LYS A 288 -23.23 7.14 2.28
N VAL A 289 -22.07 6.71 1.79
CA VAL A 289 -21.09 5.99 2.61
C VAL A 289 -20.41 6.99 3.55
N LYS A 290 -20.18 6.62 4.82
CA LYS A 290 -19.45 7.48 5.76
C LYS A 290 -17.95 7.29 5.55
N ILE A 291 -17.25 8.34 5.15
CA ILE A 291 -15.79 8.39 5.07
C ILE A 291 -15.25 8.83 6.43
N GLN A 292 -14.20 8.16 6.92
CA GLN A 292 -13.50 8.50 8.17
C GLN A 292 -12.03 8.06 8.13
N GLN A 293 -11.17 8.71 8.92
CA GLN A 293 -9.79 8.27 9.17
C GLN A 293 -9.75 7.22 10.29
N TYR A 294 -8.92 6.18 10.13
CA TYR A 294 -8.66 5.15 11.15
C TYR A 294 -7.30 4.51 10.88
N GLN A 295 -6.46 4.37 11.91
CA GLN A 295 -5.08 3.86 11.80
C GLN A 295 -4.32 4.50 10.61
N ASP A 296 -4.45 5.82 10.51
CA ASP A 296 -3.84 6.67 9.48
C ASP A 296 -4.06 6.17 8.04
N ARG A 297 -5.31 5.76 7.80
CA ARG A 297 -5.88 5.49 6.47
C ARG A 297 -7.29 6.03 6.39
N ILE A 298 -7.71 6.43 5.19
CA ILE A 298 -9.12 6.68 4.89
C ILE A 298 -9.83 5.34 4.68
N GLN A 299 -10.97 5.16 5.35
CA GLN A 299 -11.88 4.04 5.12
C GLN A 299 -13.32 4.54 4.91
N GLY A 300 -14.10 3.75 4.16
CA GLY A 300 -15.55 3.88 4.09
C GLY A 300 -16.24 2.98 5.13
N LEU A 301 -17.39 3.43 5.62
CA LEU A 301 -18.27 2.69 6.53
C LEU A 301 -19.71 2.84 6.04
N SER A 302 -20.39 1.73 5.75
CA SER A 302 -21.83 1.77 5.46
C SER A 302 -22.61 1.98 6.76
N LEU A 303 -23.60 2.87 6.74
CA LEU A 303 -24.58 3.00 7.81
C LEU A 303 -25.92 2.49 7.30
N SER A 304 -26.43 1.39 7.86
CA SER A 304 -27.60 0.63 7.35
C SER A 304 -28.85 1.48 7.04
N ARG A 305 -29.09 2.57 7.78
CA ARG A 305 -30.20 3.51 7.51
C ARG A 305 -29.92 4.47 6.35
N ALA A 306 -28.69 4.95 6.19
CA ALA A 306 -28.34 6.07 5.31
C ALA A 306 -27.67 5.65 3.99
N THR A 307 -26.76 4.67 4.03
CA THR A 307 -26.01 4.23 2.86
C THR A 307 -26.90 3.41 1.93
N ARG A 308 -26.77 3.61 0.62
CA ARG A 308 -27.35 2.75 -0.42
C ARG A 308 -26.23 2.23 -1.30
N HIS A 309 -26.40 1.04 -1.84
CA HIS A 309 -25.43 0.40 -2.73
C HIS A 309 -26.09 -0.06 -4.03
N LEU A 310 -25.30 -0.14 -5.09
CA LEU A 310 -25.66 -0.74 -6.38
C LEU A 310 -24.43 -1.45 -6.97
N VAL A 311 -24.54 -2.77 -7.17
CA VAL A 311 -23.50 -3.61 -7.79
C VAL A 311 -23.81 -3.77 -9.28
N LEU A 312 -22.81 -3.53 -10.11
CA LEU A 312 -22.92 -3.41 -11.56
C LEU A 312 -21.88 -4.30 -12.25
N ARG A 313 -22.32 -5.11 -13.21
CA ARG A 313 -21.49 -6.06 -13.98
C ARG A 313 -21.81 -5.97 -15.46
N GLU A 314 -20.84 -6.23 -16.33
CA GLU A 314 -21.09 -6.38 -17.77
C GLU A 314 -21.34 -7.86 -18.09
N LYS A 315 -22.43 -8.14 -18.82
CA LYS A 315 -22.73 -9.49 -19.32
C LYS A 315 -21.90 -9.83 -20.55
N ALA A 316 -21.84 -11.11 -20.91
CA ALA A 316 -21.13 -11.60 -22.09
C ALA A 316 -21.61 -10.96 -23.42
N ASN A 317 -22.83 -10.44 -23.47
CA ASN A 317 -23.39 -9.70 -24.61
C ASN A 317 -23.17 -8.17 -24.55
N GLY A 318 -22.38 -7.67 -23.60
CA GLY A 318 -22.09 -6.24 -23.46
C GLY A 318 -23.19 -5.39 -22.80
N SER A 319 -24.30 -5.99 -22.35
CA SER A 319 -25.28 -5.25 -21.54
C SER A 319 -24.82 -5.11 -20.08
N LEU A 320 -25.24 -4.04 -19.41
CA LEU A 320 -25.00 -3.87 -17.98
C LEU A 320 -26.09 -4.55 -17.15
N GLU A 321 -25.68 -5.27 -16.11
CA GLU A 321 -26.54 -5.90 -15.12
C GLU A 321 -26.44 -5.17 -13.78
N GLN A 322 -27.58 -4.96 -13.14
CA GLN A 322 -27.72 -4.42 -11.79
C GLN A 322 -27.84 -5.58 -10.79
N VAL A 323 -26.70 -6.20 -10.47
CA VAL A 323 -26.57 -7.49 -9.77
C VAL A 323 -27.17 -7.48 -8.35
N THR A 324 -27.08 -6.36 -7.65
CA THR A 324 -27.70 -6.16 -6.33
C THR A 324 -27.91 -4.68 -6.12
N ASN A 325 -29.05 -4.32 -5.55
CA ASN A 325 -29.40 -2.95 -5.20
C ASN A 325 -30.00 -2.91 -3.79
N SER A 326 -29.95 -1.72 -3.18
CA SER A 326 -30.71 -1.44 -1.96
C SER A 326 -32.17 -1.11 -2.28
N ASP A 327 -33.06 -1.22 -1.28
CA ASP A 327 -34.52 -1.02 -1.35
C ASP A 327 -35.01 0.18 -2.17
N THR A 328 -34.19 1.24 -2.30
CA THR A 328 -34.38 2.34 -3.24
C THR A 328 -33.09 2.63 -4.04
N TRP A 329 -33.22 2.74 -5.37
CA TRP A 329 -32.13 3.07 -6.29
C TRP A 329 -32.65 3.79 -7.55
N THR A 330 -31.75 4.51 -8.23
CA THR A 330 -31.93 5.08 -9.57
C THR A 330 -30.71 4.72 -10.45
N PHE A 331 -30.89 4.64 -11.76
CA PHE A 331 -29.78 4.43 -12.71
C PHE A 331 -30.04 5.24 -13.98
N GLU A 332 -29.29 6.32 -14.14
CA GLU A 332 -29.41 7.27 -15.25
C GLU A 332 -28.46 6.95 -16.42
N SER A 333 -28.65 7.56 -17.58
CA SER A 333 -27.69 7.47 -18.70
C SER A 333 -26.29 7.99 -18.31
N SER A 334 -26.23 8.88 -17.31
CA SER A 334 -24.99 9.39 -16.68
C SER A 334 -24.27 8.29 -15.87
N ASP A 335 -25.02 7.50 -15.10
CA ASP A 335 -24.54 6.33 -14.35
C ASP A 335 -24.05 5.23 -15.31
N GLU A 336 -24.77 4.95 -16.41
CA GLU A 336 -24.32 3.99 -17.43
C GLU A 336 -22.99 4.43 -18.06
N LEU A 337 -22.90 5.69 -18.50
CA LEU A 337 -21.66 6.22 -19.10
C LEU A 337 -20.49 6.17 -18.11
N ARG A 338 -20.72 6.49 -16.84
CA ARG A 338 -19.71 6.35 -15.77
C ARG A 338 -19.27 4.91 -15.60
N THR A 339 -20.22 3.97 -15.59
CA THR A 339 -19.99 2.54 -15.39
C THR A 339 -19.21 1.92 -16.56
N ARG A 340 -19.57 2.20 -17.81
CA ARG A 340 -18.83 1.72 -19.00
C ARG A 340 -17.42 2.30 -19.07
N LYS A 341 -17.23 3.57 -18.71
CA LYS A 341 -15.89 4.16 -18.59
C LYS A 341 -15.03 3.43 -17.54
N LEU A 342 -15.61 3.13 -16.37
CA LEU A 342 -14.92 2.37 -15.31
C LEU A 342 -14.58 0.95 -15.75
N LEU A 343 -15.50 0.21 -16.39
CA LEU A 343 -15.23 -1.14 -16.89
C LEU A 343 -14.09 -1.17 -17.93
N LYS A 344 -14.06 -0.20 -18.84
CA LYS A 344 -12.96 -0.07 -19.82
C LYS A 344 -11.62 0.24 -19.14
N TRP A 345 -11.62 1.10 -18.12
CA TRP A 345 -10.43 1.40 -17.33
C TRP A 345 -9.97 0.20 -16.47
N ALA A 346 -10.90 -0.46 -15.78
CA ALA A 346 -10.69 -1.60 -14.91
C ALA A 346 -9.98 -2.75 -15.64
N ARG A 347 -10.42 -3.07 -16.86
CA ARG A 347 -9.78 -4.07 -17.73
C ARG A 347 -8.28 -3.80 -17.94
N LYS A 348 -7.91 -2.54 -18.15
CA LYS A 348 -6.49 -2.15 -18.29
C LYS A 348 -5.78 -2.23 -16.93
N SER A 349 -6.30 -1.56 -15.91
CA SER A 349 -5.65 -1.46 -14.60
C SER A 349 -5.41 -2.85 -13.97
N LEU A 350 -6.40 -3.74 -14.00
CA LEU A 350 -6.28 -5.11 -13.46
C LEU A 350 -5.37 -6.04 -14.27
N ALA A 351 -5.06 -5.69 -15.52
CA ALA A 351 -4.16 -6.47 -16.39
C ALA A 351 -2.69 -6.01 -16.29
N GLU A 352 -2.43 -4.86 -15.66
CA GLU A 352 -1.13 -4.19 -15.56
C GLU A 352 -0.65 -3.99 -14.11
N ASP A 353 -1.56 -3.78 -13.15
CA ASP A 353 -1.23 -3.53 -11.74
C ASP A 353 -0.70 -4.77 -11.02
N ASP A 354 0.58 -4.77 -10.70
CA ASP A 354 1.28 -5.81 -9.94
C ASP A 354 1.26 -5.59 -8.42
N THR A 355 0.73 -4.45 -7.95
CA THR A 355 0.70 -4.15 -6.52
C THR A 355 -0.25 -5.08 -5.75
N LEU A 356 0.08 -5.35 -4.48
CA LEU A 356 -0.71 -6.24 -3.63
C LEU A 356 -1.82 -5.46 -2.90
N PRO A 357 -3.04 -6.03 -2.75
CA PRO A 357 -4.09 -5.41 -1.94
C PRO A 357 -3.66 -5.16 -0.49
N GLN A 358 -4.25 -4.15 0.17
CA GLN A 358 -4.07 -3.96 1.61
C GLN A 358 -4.45 -5.25 2.39
N GLY A 359 -3.52 -5.72 3.22
CA GLY A 359 -3.65 -7.01 3.93
C GLY A 359 -3.10 -8.23 3.16
N CYS A 360 -2.36 -8.02 2.06
CA CYS A 360 -1.52 -9.02 1.40
C CYS A 360 -0.04 -8.59 1.55
N SER A 361 0.79 -9.37 2.25
CA SER A 361 2.24 -9.15 2.35
C SER A 361 3.05 -9.86 1.25
N LEU A 362 2.48 -10.91 0.65
CA LEU A 362 3.08 -11.74 -0.39
C LEU A 362 2.12 -11.87 -1.58
N ALA A 363 2.67 -12.15 -2.75
CA ALA A 363 1.88 -12.53 -3.92
C ALA A 363 1.25 -13.93 -3.73
N PRO A 364 0.14 -14.25 -4.43
CA PRO A 364 -0.47 -15.58 -4.34
C PRO A 364 0.49 -16.68 -4.81
N LYS A 365 0.72 -17.69 -3.96
CA LYS A 365 1.63 -18.82 -4.23
C LYS A 365 1.13 -19.73 -5.36
N LEU A 366 2.05 -20.46 -5.97
CA LEU A 366 1.76 -21.60 -6.85
C LEU A 366 1.43 -22.85 -6.04
N LEU A 367 0.64 -23.78 -6.59
CA LEU A 367 0.40 -25.08 -5.95
C LEU A 367 1.68 -25.91 -5.81
N SER A 368 2.65 -25.77 -6.72
CA SER A 368 3.98 -26.39 -6.62
C SER A 368 4.86 -25.83 -5.48
N GLU A 369 4.55 -24.65 -4.94
CA GLU A 369 5.29 -24.00 -3.84
C GLU A 369 4.78 -24.40 -2.44
N LEU A 370 3.75 -25.26 -2.37
CA LEU A 370 3.10 -25.67 -1.12
C LEU A 370 3.99 -26.55 -0.23
N LYS A 371 4.93 -27.30 -0.81
CA LYS A 371 5.94 -28.10 -0.09
C LYS A 371 6.79 -27.28 0.89
N PHE A 372 6.80 -25.96 0.73
CA PHE A 372 7.51 -24.98 1.55
C PHE A 372 6.55 -23.89 2.10
N ALA A 373 5.29 -24.24 2.37
CA ALA A 373 4.28 -23.32 2.89
C ALA A 373 3.90 -23.66 4.35
N GLU A 374 4.17 -22.71 5.24
CA GLU A 374 3.75 -22.73 6.65
C GLU A 374 2.71 -21.62 6.88
N GLY A 375 1.80 -21.81 7.85
CA GLY A 375 0.88 -20.76 8.29
C GLY A 375 -0.28 -20.48 7.32
N PHE A 376 -0.32 -19.28 6.74
CA PHE A 376 -1.43 -18.82 5.89
C PHE A 376 -0.95 -18.35 4.51
N ILE A 377 -1.72 -18.69 3.47
CA ILE A 377 -1.40 -18.34 2.08
C ILE A 377 -2.61 -17.80 1.29
N ASP A 378 -2.32 -16.98 0.28
CA ASP A 378 -3.23 -16.62 -0.80
C ASP A 378 -2.89 -17.49 -2.04
N LEU A 379 -3.90 -17.92 -2.82
CA LEU A 379 -3.75 -18.74 -4.02
C LEU A 379 -4.64 -18.22 -5.15
N VAL A 380 -4.24 -18.45 -6.41
CA VAL A 380 -5.08 -18.23 -7.61
C VAL A 380 -5.14 -19.54 -8.40
N VAL A 381 -6.34 -20.14 -8.46
CA VAL A 381 -6.59 -21.51 -8.96
C VAL A 381 -7.87 -21.56 -9.80
N ARG A 382 -8.04 -22.59 -10.63
CA ARG A 382 -9.36 -23.10 -11.04
C ARG A 382 -9.85 -24.07 -9.98
N VAL A 383 -11.17 -24.15 -9.78
CA VAL A 383 -11.82 -25.25 -9.03
C VAL A 383 -12.42 -26.20 -10.05
N LEU A 384 -12.05 -27.46 -10.01
CA LEU A 384 -12.44 -28.47 -11.01
C LEU A 384 -13.64 -29.31 -10.55
N ASN A 385 -13.76 -29.52 -9.23
CA ASN A 385 -14.83 -30.29 -8.61
C ASN A 385 -15.18 -29.68 -7.24
N VAL A 386 -16.47 -29.74 -6.91
CA VAL A 386 -17.03 -29.48 -5.58
C VAL A 386 -17.59 -30.80 -5.08
N ASP A 387 -17.28 -31.15 -3.85
CA ASP A 387 -17.79 -32.34 -3.18
C ASP A 387 -18.49 -31.91 -1.89
N ASP A 388 -19.80 -31.65 -2.02
CA ASP A 388 -20.69 -31.14 -0.96
C ASP A 388 -21.74 -32.17 -0.50
N CYS A 389 -21.50 -33.46 -0.77
CA CYS A 389 -22.31 -34.57 -0.27
C CYS A 389 -22.18 -34.77 1.26
N ASP A 390 -20.98 -34.55 1.80
CA ASP A 390 -20.65 -34.63 3.23
C ASP A 390 -19.89 -33.38 3.68
N GLU A 391 -20.10 -32.93 4.92
CA GLU A 391 -19.30 -31.88 5.54
C GLU A 391 -18.04 -32.47 6.24
N PRO A 392 -16.88 -31.79 6.21
CA PRO A 392 -16.62 -30.51 5.55
C PRO A 392 -16.51 -30.66 4.03
N VAL A 393 -17.17 -29.77 3.29
CA VAL A 393 -17.13 -29.74 1.81
C VAL A 393 -15.70 -29.67 1.28
N ARG A 394 -15.40 -30.43 0.22
CA ARG A 394 -14.05 -30.52 -0.38
C ARG A 394 -14.04 -29.94 -1.79
N LEU A 395 -12.97 -29.21 -2.13
CA LEU A 395 -12.76 -28.66 -3.47
C LEU A 395 -11.50 -29.25 -4.09
N THR A 396 -11.59 -29.76 -5.32
CA THR A 396 -10.41 -30.15 -6.10
C THR A 396 -9.91 -28.94 -6.88
N VAL A 397 -8.67 -28.50 -6.63
CA VAL A 397 -8.11 -27.26 -7.20
C VAL A 397 -6.82 -27.48 -7.99
N TRP A 398 -6.58 -26.60 -8.96
CA TRP A 398 -5.48 -26.66 -9.92
C TRP A 398 -5.07 -25.26 -10.40
N ASP A 399 -3.79 -25.01 -10.68
CA ASP A 399 -3.31 -23.73 -11.24
C ASP A 399 -2.31 -23.85 -12.40
N GLY A 400 -2.05 -25.07 -12.88
CA GLY A 400 -1.09 -25.36 -13.94
C GLY A 400 0.36 -25.50 -13.50
N SER A 401 0.67 -25.38 -12.20
CA SER A 401 2.04 -25.52 -11.68
C SER A 401 2.37 -26.94 -11.19
N GLY A 402 3.63 -27.36 -11.36
CA GLY A 402 4.11 -28.70 -10.96
C GLY A 402 3.81 -29.81 -11.98
N SER A 403 4.24 -31.05 -11.67
CA SER A 403 3.91 -32.23 -12.49
C SER A 403 2.55 -32.79 -12.10
N ALA A 404 1.77 -33.26 -13.08
CA ALA A 404 0.53 -33.99 -12.80
C ALA A 404 0.79 -35.30 -12.03
N GLU A 405 1.99 -35.87 -12.14
CA GLU A 405 2.43 -37.07 -11.41
C GLU A 405 2.53 -36.85 -9.89
N GLU A 406 2.71 -35.59 -9.45
CA GLU A 406 2.70 -35.22 -8.02
C GLU A 406 1.28 -35.02 -7.47
N SER A 407 0.24 -35.25 -8.29
CA SER A 407 -1.15 -35.17 -7.85
C SER A 407 -1.53 -36.38 -7.00
N ASP A 408 -2.34 -36.11 -5.98
CA ASP A 408 -2.99 -37.16 -5.19
C ASP A 408 -3.91 -38.01 -6.10
N GLN A 409 -3.62 -39.31 -6.17
CA GLN A 409 -4.36 -40.28 -6.98
C GLN A 409 -5.82 -40.44 -6.53
N VAL A 410 -6.15 -40.10 -5.28
CA VAL A 410 -7.55 -40.04 -4.80
C VAL A 410 -8.29 -38.90 -5.50
N LEU A 411 -7.66 -37.74 -5.67
CA LEU A 411 -8.25 -36.60 -6.38
C LEU A 411 -8.38 -36.87 -7.88
N VAL A 412 -7.40 -37.54 -8.49
CA VAL A 412 -7.45 -37.96 -9.90
C VAL A 412 -8.64 -38.88 -10.14
N ARG A 413 -8.84 -39.90 -9.30
CA ARG A 413 -9.98 -40.83 -9.38
C ARG A 413 -11.31 -40.12 -9.14
N ALA A 414 -11.42 -39.29 -8.10
CA ALA A 414 -12.65 -38.54 -7.80
C ALA A 414 -13.10 -37.60 -8.94
N LEU A 415 -12.17 -37.09 -9.75
CA LEU A 415 -12.52 -36.39 -11.00
C LEU A 415 -13.02 -37.36 -12.07
N GLN A 416 -12.33 -38.47 -12.31
CA GLN A 416 -12.69 -39.50 -13.30
C GLN A 416 -14.07 -40.12 -13.01
N ASP A 417 -14.35 -40.50 -11.76
CA ASP A 417 -15.60 -41.09 -11.31
C ASP A 417 -16.80 -40.14 -11.49
N LYS A 418 -16.56 -38.83 -11.39
CA LYS A 418 -17.54 -37.76 -11.66
C LYS A 418 -17.58 -37.32 -13.14
N GLY A 419 -16.81 -37.97 -14.02
CA GLY A 419 -16.73 -37.62 -15.45
C GLY A 419 -16.05 -36.29 -15.76
N VAL A 420 -15.30 -35.72 -14.81
CA VAL A 420 -14.59 -34.45 -14.95
C VAL A 420 -13.22 -34.67 -15.57
N ALA A 421 -12.88 -33.89 -16.60
CA ALA A 421 -11.60 -33.99 -17.28
C ALA A 421 -10.41 -33.65 -16.36
N VAL A 422 -9.51 -34.60 -16.16
CA VAL A 422 -8.26 -34.42 -15.41
C VAL A 422 -7.26 -33.62 -16.27
N PRO A 423 -6.65 -32.54 -15.77
CA PRO A 423 -5.60 -31.82 -16.49
C PRO A 423 -4.37 -32.69 -16.77
N PRO A 424 -3.77 -32.65 -17.98
CA PRO A 424 -2.61 -33.48 -18.33
C PRO A 424 -1.26 -32.95 -17.78
N TYR A 425 -1.27 -31.79 -17.11
CA TYR A 425 -0.11 -31.17 -16.46
C TYR A 425 -0.59 -30.25 -15.32
N GLY A 426 0.31 -29.86 -14.42
CA GLY A 426 -0.02 -29.15 -13.19
C GLY A 426 -0.61 -30.08 -12.13
N LEU A 427 -0.26 -29.86 -10.87
CA LEU A 427 -0.66 -30.75 -9.78
C LEU A 427 -2.05 -30.42 -9.23
N LEU A 428 -2.76 -31.45 -8.75
CA LEU A 428 -4.03 -31.32 -8.03
C LEU A 428 -3.81 -31.25 -6.51
N LYS A 429 -4.54 -30.35 -5.84
CA LYS A 429 -4.67 -30.32 -4.37
C LYS A 429 -6.12 -30.22 -3.95
N GLU A 430 -6.35 -30.49 -2.67
CA GLU A 430 -7.64 -30.36 -2.00
C GLU A 430 -7.68 -29.08 -1.17
N VAL A 431 -8.80 -28.34 -1.25
CA VAL A 431 -9.15 -27.32 -0.27
C VAL A 431 -10.35 -27.83 0.52
N ILE A 432 -10.15 -28.06 1.83
CA ILE A 432 -11.22 -28.47 2.76
C ILE A 432 -11.89 -27.23 3.32
N MET A 433 -13.21 -27.11 3.11
CA MET A 433 -14.02 -26.01 3.63
C MET A 433 -14.48 -26.29 5.05
N SER A 434 -13.55 -26.18 6.01
CA SER A 434 -13.82 -26.38 7.43
C SER A 434 -14.88 -25.43 8.02
N SER A 435 -15.19 -24.32 7.33
CA SER A 435 -16.34 -23.46 7.66
C SER A 435 -16.78 -22.63 6.44
N CYS A 436 -17.84 -21.83 6.64
CA CYS A 436 -18.34 -20.83 5.68
C CYS A 436 -18.90 -21.35 4.34
N TRP A 437 -19.06 -22.66 4.13
CA TRP A 437 -19.69 -23.20 2.93
C TRP A 437 -21.09 -22.61 2.68
N LEU A 438 -21.91 -22.54 3.73
CA LEU A 438 -23.23 -21.88 3.70
C LEU A 438 -23.17 -20.44 3.15
N VAL A 439 -22.18 -19.65 3.57
CA VAL A 439 -21.99 -18.25 3.11
C VAL A 439 -21.58 -18.22 1.63
N VAL A 440 -20.74 -19.15 1.18
CA VAL A 440 -20.34 -19.27 -0.23
C VAL A 440 -21.53 -19.68 -1.10
N ARG A 441 -22.42 -20.53 -0.59
CA ARG A 441 -23.69 -20.91 -1.22
C ARG A 441 -24.70 -19.76 -1.27
N GLU A 442 -24.91 -19.02 -0.18
CA GLU A 442 -25.84 -17.88 -0.08
C GLU A 442 -25.34 -16.62 -0.81
N MET A 443 -24.04 -16.49 -1.04
CA MET A 443 -23.46 -15.51 -1.98
C MET A 443 -23.50 -16.02 -3.44
N CYS A 444 -24.04 -17.21 -3.66
CA CYS A 444 -24.23 -17.86 -4.96
C CYS A 444 -22.93 -17.97 -5.78
N PHE A 445 -21.84 -18.38 -5.13
CA PHE A 445 -20.53 -18.53 -5.78
C PHE A 445 -20.34 -19.85 -6.54
N VAL A 446 -21.01 -20.93 -6.13
CA VAL A 446 -20.73 -22.32 -6.58
C VAL A 446 -20.62 -22.47 -8.10
N ASP A 447 -21.64 -22.04 -8.85
CA ASP A 447 -21.65 -22.07 -10.32
C ASP A 447 -20.53 -21.23 -10.97
N GLY A 448 -20.21 -20.08 -10.37
CA GLY A 448 -19.13 -19.21 -10.83
C GLY A 448 -17.74 -19.78 -10.52
N MET A 449 -17.59 -20.47 -9.40
CA MET A 449 -16.33 -21.05 -8.91
C MET A 449 -15.81 -22.17 -9.82
N LEU A 450 -16.70 -23.02 -10.35
CA LEU A 450 -16.36 -24.06 -11.32
C LEU A 450 -16.02 -23.52 -12.72
N LYS A 451 -16.43 -22.27 -13.04
CA LYS A 451 -16.30 -21.70 -14.40
C LYS A 451 -15.17 -20.66 -14.53
N ASN A 452 -14.70 -20.08 -13.43
CA ASN A 452 -13.79 -18.93 -13.43
C ASN A 452 -12.50 -19.24 -12.67
N TRP A 453 -11.45 -18.42 -12.87
CA TRP A 453 -10.34 -18.41 -11.92
C TRP A 453 -10.83 -17.88 -10.58
N CYS A 454 -10.23 -18.36 -9.50
CA CYS A 454 -10.65 -18.11 -8.14
C CYS A 454 -9.45 -17.67 -7.32
N ARG A 455 -9.50 -16.48 -6.70
CA ARG A 455 -8.52 -16.08 -5.69
C ARG A 455 -9.03 -16.48 -4.31
N PHE A 456 -8.40 -17.50 -3.76
CA PHE A 456 -8.52 -17.83 -2.35
C PHE A 456 -7.53 -16.98 -1.56
N ARG A 457 -7.95 -16.52 -0.38
CA ARG A 457 -7.13 -15.74 0.54
C ARG A 457 -7.09 -16.34 1.92
N ASN A 458 -5.94 -16.23 2.57
CA ASN A 458 -5.75 -16.60 3.97
C ASN A 458 -6.25 -18.04 4.24
N LEU A 459 -5.89 -18.97 3.36
CA LEU A 459 -6.04 -20.42 3.55
C LEU A 459 -5.01 -20.85 4.60
N ALA A 460 -5.45 -21.61 5.60
CA ALA A 460 -4.53 -22.21 6.56
C ALA A 460 -3.88 -23.44 5.93
N VAL A 461 -2.55 -23.48 5.87
CA VAL A 461 -1.79 -24.68 5.51
C VAL A 461 -1.53 -25.46 6.80
N GLY A 462 -1.81 -26.76 6.77
CA GLY A 462 -1.38 -27.68 7.82
C GLY A 462 -1.13 -29.07 7.25
N VAL A 463 -0.37 -29.88 7.99
CA VAL A 463 -0.34 -31.32 7.75
C VAL A 463 -1.68 -31.91 8.21
N ASP A 464 -1.99 -33.12 7.77
CA ASP A 464 -3.09 -33.88 8.36
C ASP A 464 -2.72 -34.41 9.76
N GLU A 465 -3.66 -34.38 10.70
CA GLU A 465 -3.48 -35.08 11.98
C GLU A 465 -3.92 -36.55 11.78
N PRO A 466 -3.08 -37.55 12.11
CA PRO A 466 -3.41 -38.94 11.84
C PRO A 466 -4.63 -39.38 12.65
N ILE A 467 -5.66 -39.87 11.95
CA ILE A 467 -6.83 -40.50 12.58
C ILE A 467 -6.33 -41.63 13.51
N PRO A 468 -6.73 -41.66 14.80
CA PRO A 468 -6.27 -42.69 15.73
C PRO A 468 -6.52 -44.11 15.21
N GLY A 469 -5.44 -44.83 14.91
CA GLY A 469 -5.47 -46.20 14.37
C GLY A 469 -5.22 -46.32 12.85
N ALA A 470 -5.09 -45.24 12.09
CA ALA A 470 -4.72 -45.29 10.68
C ALA A 470 -3.19 -45.49 10.51
N VAL A 471 -2.79 -46.30 9.51
CA VAL A 471 -1.37 -46.53 9.19
C VAL A 471 -0.79 -45.29 8.50
N ILE A 472 0.27 -44.73 9.08
CA ILE A 472 0.91 -43.50 8.60
C ILE A 472 1.74 -43.78 7.34
N ALA A 473 1.38 -43.13 6.22
CA ALA A 473 2.26 -43.01 5.07
C ALA A 473 3.39 -41.99 5.38
N PRO A 474 4.68 -42.28 5.08
CA PRO A 474 5.75 -41.32 5.32
C PRO A 474 5.61 -40.07 4.44
N GLY A 475 5.45 -38.91 5.07
CA GLY A 475 5.15 -37.64 4.38
C GLY A 475 3.65 -37.33 4.41
N GLY A 476 3.20 -36.62 5.46
CA GLY A 476 1.80 -36.24 5.61
C GLY A 476 1.35 -35.25 4.54
N ARG A 477 0.14 -35.47 4.00
CA ARG A 477 -0.54 -34.66 2.98
C ARG A 477 -0.65 -33.20 3.44
N GLU A 478 -0.20 -32.23 2.63
CA GLU A 478 -0.42 -30.81 2.94
C GLU A 478 -1.88 -30.46 2.62
N ILE A 479 -2.64 -30.05 3.64
CA ILE A 479 -4.06 -29.74 3.55
C ILE A 479 -4.27 -28.23 3.62
N LEU A 480 -4.97 -27.70 2.63
CA LEU A 480 -5.43 -26.32 2.58
C LEU A 480 -6.81 -26.24 3.26
N ARG A 481 -6.90 -25.54 4.38
CA ARG A 481 -8.16 -25.41 5.15
C ARG A 481 -8.74 -23.99 4.98
N PHE A 482 -9.91 -23.91 4.35
CA PHE A 482 -10.71 -22.68 4.26
C PHE A 482 -11.54 -22.53 5.53
N ARG A 483 -11.40 -21.38 6.20
CA ARG A 483 -11.94 -21.11 7.54
C ARG A 483 -12.57 -19.71 7.59
N GLU A 484 -13.17 -19.34 8.72
CA GLU A 484 -13.79 -18.02 8.90
C GLU A 484 -12.83 -16.84 8.66
N VAL A 485 -11.52 -17.04 8.85
CA VAL A 485 -10.50 -16.03 8.57
C VAL A 485 -10.16 -15.89 7.08
N SER A 486 -10.50 -16.87 6.26
CA SER A 486 -10.24 -16.90 4.81
C SER A 486 -11.17 -15.96 4.04
N SER A 487 -10.88 -15.73 2.74
CA SER A 487 -11.86 -15.17 1.80
C SER A 487 -11.70 -15.71 0.39
N PHE A 488 -12.70 -15.48 -0.45
CA PHE A 488 -12.82 -16.01 -1.80
C PHE A 488 -13.39 -14.93 -2.72
N VAL A 489 -12.90 -14.84 -3.95
CA VAL A 489 -13.45 -13.98 -5.00
C VAL A 489 -13.12 -14.57 -6.39
N LEU A 490 -14.04 -14.42 -7.35
CA LEU A 490 -13.82 -14.82 -8.74
C LEU A 490 -12.90 -13.80 -9.44
N MET A 491 -12.07 -14.30 -10.34
CA MET A 491 -11.04 -13.54 -11.05
C MET A 491 -11.29 -13.64 -12.57
N PRO A 492 -11.32 -12.52 -13.31
CA PRO A 492 -11.47 -12.55 -14.76
C PRO A 492 -10.15 -12.91 -15.44
N ASP A 493 -10.21 -13.58 -16.60
CA ASP A 493 -9.01 -14.12 -17.28
C ASP A 493 -7.99 -13.05 -17.72
N PHE A 494 -8.39 -11.78 -17.81
CA PHE A 494 -7.48 -10.66 -18.10
C PHE A 494 -6.69 -10.15 -16.89
N ALA A 495 -7.02 -10.54 -15.66
CA ALA A 495 -6.33 -10.08 -14.46
C ALA A 495 -4.87 -10.56 -14.43
N LEU A 496 -3.93 -9.71 -14.01
CA LEU A 496 -2.49 -10.02 -14.05
C LEU A 496 -2.12 -11.30 -13.29
N ASP A 497 -2.69 -11.50 -12.11
CA ASP A 497 -2.46 -12.72 -11.29
C ASP A 497 -2.90 -14.00 -12.03
N VAL A 498 -3.95 -13.90 -12.85
CA VAL A 498 -4.49 -15.01 -13.67
C VAL A 498 -3.65 -15.21 -14.92
N ARG A 499 -3.30 -14.14 -15.63
CA ARG A 499 -2.41 -14.21 -16.81
C ARG A 499 -1.08 -14.88 -16.48
N ARG A 500 -0.55 -14.65 -15.27
CA ARG A 500 0.65 -15.31 -14.71
C ARG A 500 0.49 -16.82 -14.48
N ARG A 501 -0.74 -17.33 -14.28
CA ARG A 501 -1.02 -18.79 -14.26
C ARG A 501 -1.18 -19.34 -15.67
N CYS A 502 -1.96 -18.66 -16.52
CA CYS A 502 -2.15 -19.06 -17.92
C CYS A 502 -0.83 -19.10 -18.72
N SER A 503 0.19 -18.31 -18.37
CA SER A 503 1.52 -18.41 -19.00
C SER A 503 2.25 -19.73 -18.71
N LEU A 504 1.97 -20.41 -17.59
CA LEU A 504 2.55 -21.72 -17.28
C LEU A 504 2.00 -22.83 -18.20
N MET A 505 0.75 -22.68 -18.63
CA MET A 505 0.10 -23.55 -19.62
C MET A 505 0.73 -23.44 -21.02
N GLY A 506 1.49 -22.37 -21.28
CA GLY A 506 2.08 -22.06 -22.59
C GLY A 506 3.49 -22.63 -22.83
N THR A 507 4.08 -23.30 -21.84
CA THR A 507 5.41 -23.93 -21.96
C THR A 507 5.29 -25.46 -22.03
N PRO A 508 5.47 -26.08 -23.21
CA PRO A 508 5.67 -27.52 -23.31
C PRO A 508 6.97 -27.93 -22.61
N ASN A 509 7.00 -29.14 -22.03
CA ASN A 509 8.23 -29.75 -21.51
C ASN A 509 9.21 -30.01 -22.66
N SER A 510 10.22 -29.15 -22.82
CA SER A 510 11.25 -29.25 -23.87
C SER A 510 12.62 -29.61 -23.30
N SER A 511 12.70 -30.78 -22.65
CA SER A 511 13.97 -31.49 -22.47
C SER A 511 14.34 -32.25 -23.74
N ILE A 512 15.65 -32.39 -24.00
CA ILE A 512 16.25 -33.22 -25.06
C ILE A 512 15.90 -32.82 -26.50
N THR A 513 16.57 -31.78 -27.01
CA THR A 513 17.61 -31.97 -28.06
C THR A 513 18.39 -30.67 -28.26
N ALA A 514 19.68 -30.79 -28.58
CA ALA A 514 20.51 -29.65 -28.96
C ALA A 514 20.98 -29.85 -30.41
N ASN A 515 20.89 -28.81 -31.22
CA ASN A 515 21.94 -28.43 -32.17
C ASN A 515 21.66 -27.07 -32.84
N ASN A 516 22.76 -26.47 -33.28
CA ASN A 516 22.93 -25.25 -34.08
C ASN A 516 21.99 -25.23 -35.33
N ASP A 517 21.66 -24.10 -35.99
CA ASP A 517 22.25 -22.75 -36.01
C ASP A 517 21.22 -21.75 -36.66
N GLN A 518 21.37 -20.42 -36.86
CA GLN A 518 22.42 -19.41 -36.60
C GLN A 518 21.80 -17.97 -36.54
N LEU A 519 22.64 -16.93 -36.38
CA LEU A 519 22.59 -15.55 -36.95
C LEU A 519 21.30 -15.06 -37.68
N ARG A 520 20.72 -13.85 -37.50
CA ARG A 520 21.05 -12.52 -36.88
C ARG A 520 19.72 -11.77 -36.61
N THR A 521 19.53 -10.65 -35.88
CA THR A 521 20.19 -9.77 -34.87
C THR A 521 19.10 -8.77 -34.37
N CYS A 522 19.18 -7.99 -33.29
CA CYS A 522 20.27 -7.67 -32.34
C CYS A 522 19.75 -7.60 -30.88
N SER A 523 19.97 -6.48 -30.16
CA SER A 523 19.56 -6.26 -28.76
C SER A 523 19.22 -4.76 -28.48
N PRO A 524 18.65 -4.42 -27.31
CA PRO A 524 19.50 -4.13 -26.15
C PRO A 524 19.08 -4.79 -24.83
N THR A 525 19.97 -5.66 -24.32
CA THR A 525 20.24 -5.97 -22.90
C THR A 525 19.10 -5.91 -21.86
N GLU A 526 18.54 -7.08 -21.54
CA GLU A 526 18.14 -7.42 -20.15
C GLU A 526 19.05 -8.55 -19.64
N ASN A 527 19.50 -8.47 -18.39
CA ASN A 527 20.38 -9.49 -17.80
C ASN A 527 19.60 -10.72 -17.34
N ARG A 528 19.63 -11.79 -18.14
CA ARG A 528 19.29 -13.15 -17.67
C ARG A 528 20.28 -13.58 -16.59
N VAL A 529 19.86 -13.52 -15.33
CA VAL A 529 20.52 -14.26 -14.24
C VAL A 529 19.88 -15.64 -14.17
N SER A 530 20.54 -16.64 -14.79
CA SER A 530 20.35 -18.05 -14.40
C SER A 530 20.70 -18.21 -12.91
N PRO A 531 20.12 -19.18 -12.18
CA PRO A 531 20.47 -19.40 -10.79
C PRO A 531 21.95 -19.78 -10.66
N GLU A 532 22.79 -18.79 -10.34
CA GLU A 532 24.17 -19.04 -9.96
C GLU A 532 24.16 -19.93 -8.72
N GLN A 533 24.80 -21.10 -8.81
CA GLN A 533 25.18 -21.82 -7.61
C GLN A 533 26.18 -20.93 -6.87
N VAL A 534 25.74 -20.27 -5.81
CA VAL A 534 26.62 -19.51 -4.91
C VAL A 534 27.43 -20.53 -4.10
N VAL A 535 28.44 -21.10 -4.76
CA VAL A 535 29.35 -22.08 -4.17
C VAL A 535 30.25 -21.36 -3.17
N THR A 536 30.08 -21.67 -1.88
CA THR A 536 31.04 -21.25 -0.86
C THR A 536 32.41 -21.85 -1.19
N VAL A 537 33.44 -21.00 -1.22
CA VAL A 537 34.80 -21.43 -1.63
C VAL A 537 35.46 -22.21 -0.50
N ILE A 538 35.13 -23.49 -0.41
CA ILE A 538 35.68 -24.42 0.60
C ILE A 538 37.11 -24.81 0.17
N PRO A 539 38.14 -24.57 1.02
CA PRO A 539 39.53 -24.91 0.68
C PRO A 539 39.71 -26.38 0.31
N ASP A 540 40.54 -26.62 -0.70
CA ASP A 540 40.74 -27.93 -1.32
C ASP A 540 41.12 -29.05 -0.33
N ARG A 541 41.92 -28.70 0.71
CA ARG A 541 42.30 -29.58 1.82
C ARG A 541 41.14 -30.05 2.70
N ILE A 542 40.03 -29.31 2.74
CA ILE A 542 38.80 -29.69 3.43
C ILE A 542 37.96 -30.55 2.48
N ARG A 543 37.73 -30.06 1.25
CA ARG A 543 36.92 -30.73 0.23
C ARG A 543 37.40 -32.15 -0.11
N LYS A 544 38.72 -32.41 -0.02
CA LYS A 544 39.34 -33.71 -0.32
C LYS A 544 39.48 -34.64 0.90
N ASN A 545 39.59 -34.10 2.12
CA ASN A 545 39.98 -34.88 3.30
C ASN A 545 38.92 -34.92 4.43
N ILE A 546 37.83 -34.15 4.33
CA ILE A 546 36.75 -34.12 5.32
C ILE A 546 35.42 -34.43 4.62
N PRO A 547 34.75 -35.55 4.95
CA PRO A 547 33.47 -35.91 4.32
C PRO A 547 32.36 -34.91 4.68
N VAL A 548 31.39 -34.76 3.78
CA VAL A 548 30.17 -33.99 4.07
C VAL A 548 29.38 -34.73 5.15
N THR A 549 29.17 -34.06 6.28
CA THR A 549 28.42 -34.53 7.44
C THR A 549 27.01 -33.93 7.38
N PRO A 550 25.94 -34.74 7.36
CA PRO A 550 24.56 -34.25 7.37
C PRO A 550 24.23 -33.47 8.65
N LEU A 551 23.34 -32.47 8.57
CA LEU A 551 22.95 -31.62 9.70
C LEU A 551 22.46 -32.43 10.91
N ARG A 552 21.71 -33.53 10.70
CA ARG A 552 21.25 -34.44 11.77
C ARG A 552 22.39 -34.99 12.63
N GLU A 553 23.56 -35.26 12.02
CA GLU A 553 24.74 -35.86 12.66
C GLU A 553 25.63 -34.78 13.32
N ILE A 554 25.50 -33.53 12.88
CA ILE A 554 26.08 -32.36 13.56
C ILE A 554 25.25 -32.01 14.80
N LEU A 555 23.92 -31.95 14.67
CA LEU A 555 22.96 -31.63 15.73
C LEU A 555 22.95 -32.67 16.86
N SER A 556 23.16 -33.95 16.54
CA SER A 556 23.24 -35.05 17.52
C SER A 556 24.65 -35.34 18.05
N SER A 557 25.67 -34.53 17.67
CA SER A 557 27.06 -34.85 18.01
C SER A 557 27.39 -34.59 19.49
N PRO A 558 27.82 -35.60 20.27
CA PRO A 558 28.08 -35.46 21.71
C PRO A 558 29.44 -34.82 22.05
N GLN A 559 30.21 -34.37 21.06
CA GLN A 559 31.54 -33.80 21.25
C GLN A 559 31.63 -32.36 20.75
N THR A 560 31.74 -31.42 21.68
CA THR A 560 31.99 -30.00 21.40
C THR A 560 33.28 -29.53 22.08
N PRO A 561 34.09 -28.66 21.44
CA PRO A 561 33.99 -28.20 20.06
C PRO A 561 34.56 -29.21 19.06
N ARG A 562 33.84 -29.47 17.96
CA ARG A 562 34.30 -30.30 16.83
C ARG A 562 34.00 -29.58 15.52
N LYS A 563 34.84 -29.77 14.50
CA LYS A 563 34.70 -29.14 13.18
C LYS A 563 34.07 -30.10 12.20
N PHE A 564 33.06 -29.62 11.47
CA PHE A 564 32.32 -30.36 10.46
C PHE A 564 32.39 -29.66 9.10
N HIS A 565 32.21 -30.43 8.04
CA HIS A 565 32.00 -29.95 6.68
C HIS A 565 30.58 -30.37 6.31
N CYS A 566 29.70 -29.44 5.95
CA CYS A 566 28.31 -29.74 5.60
C CYS A 566 27.91 -29.04 4.29
N TRP A 567 26.85 -29.54 3.65
CA TRP A 567 26.24 -28.93 2.49
C TRP A 567 24.74 -28.81 2.76
N ALA A 568 24.28 -27.58 2.97
CA ALA A 568 22.91 -27.28 3.34
C ALA A 568 22.42 -26.04 2.57
N ARG A 569 21.10 -25.91 2.39
CA ARG A 569 20.48 -24.76 1.70
C ARG A 569 20.36 -23.61 2.68
N VAL A 570 20.67 -22.37 2.29
CA VAL A 570 20.36 -21.19 3.11
C VAL A 570 18.84 -20.96 3.09
N ARG A 571 18.21 -21.00 4.27
CA ARG A 571 16.79 -20.70 4.50
C ARG A 571 16.56 -19.21 4.74
N SER A 572 17.41 -18.59 5.55
CA SER A 572 17.33 -17.17 5.90
C SER A 572 18.66 -16.62 6.45
N ILE A 573 18.78 -15.29 6.50
CA ILE A 573 19.88 -14.56 7.14
C ILE A 573 19.31 -13.68 8.26
N TRP A 574 20.04 -13.55 9.38
CA TRP A 574 19.73 -12.62 10.45
C TRP A 574 20.95 -11.75 10.78
N PRO A 575 20.82 -10.42 10.91
CA PRO A 575 19.58 -9.64 10.74
C PRO A 575 19.04 -9.64 9.30
N ASN A 576 17.72 -9.47 9.16
CA ASN A 576 17.06 -9.31 7.85
C ASN A 576 17.42 -7.99 7.15
N ASP A 577 18.02 -7.06 7.88
CA ASP A 577 18.39 -5.72 7.44
C ASP A 577 19.87 -5.72 7.05
N ILE A 578 20.14 -5.43 5.77
CA ILE A 578 21.47 -5.49 5.17
C ILE A 578 22.47 -4.56 5.88
N GLU A 579 22.02 -3.42 6.40
CA GLU A 579 22.89 -2.45 7.10
C GLU A 579 23.35 -2.97 8.47
N LYS A 580 22.63 -3.94 9.05
CA LYS A 580 22.90 -4.53 10.37
C LYS A 580 23.69 -5.83 10.32
N ILE A 581 24.08 -6.29 9.13
CA ILE A 581 24.93 -7.48 8.91
C ILE A 581 26.39 -7.23 9.34
N CYS A 582 26.81 -5.97 9.35
CA CYS A 582 28.11 -5.52 9.87
C CYS A 582 27.93 -4.71 11.17
N LYS A 583 28.96 -4.72 12.03
CA LYS A 583 29.03 -3.87 13.23
C LYS A 583 30.43 -3.32 13.43
N PRO A 584 30.61 -2.15 14.07
CA PRO A 584 31.94 -1.63 14.39
C PRO A 584 32.68 -2.60 15.32
N LYS A 585 33.99 -2.71 15.12
CA LYS A 585 34.88 -3.59 15.88
C LYS A 585 35.11 -3.01 17.28
N SER A 586 35.04 -3.86 18.31
CA SER A 586 35.32 -3.40 19.68
C SER A 586 36.74 -2.86 19.78
N GLY A 587 36.88 -1.58 20.16
CA GLY A 587 38.14 -0.85 20.23
C GLY A 587 38.52 0.01 19.01
N ASN A 588 37.76 -0.03 17.91
CA ASN A 588 37.97 0.88 16.76
C ASN A 588 36.64 1.17 16.04
N SER A 589 36.20 2.43 16.04
CA SER A 589 34.97 2.87 15.37
C SER A 589 35.01 2.75 13.85
N ASP A 590 36.20 2.81 13.28
CA ASP A 590 36.41 3.02 11.85
C ASP A 590 36.63 1.69 11.10
N GLU A 591 36.69 0.58 11.83
CA GLU A 591 36.85 -0.78 11.29
C GLU A 591 35.58 -1.60 11.57
N PHE A 592 34.94 -2.10 10.50
CA PHE A 592 33.72 -2.90 10.59
C PHE A 592 34.01 -4.40 10.47
N ILE A 593 33.21 -5.20 11.17
CA ILE A 593 33.25 -6.67 11.10
C ILE A 593 31.88 -7.25 10.78
N TYR A 594 31.85 -8.28 9.94
CA TYR A 594 30.67 -9.10 9.69
C TYR A 594 30.22 -9.79 10.99
N SER A 595 28.91 -9.85 11.22
CA SER A 595 28.31 -10.42 12.43
C SER A 595 26.86 -10.83 12.19
N PHE A 596 26.66 -11.86 11.38
CA PHE A 596 25.33 -12.35 11.00
C PHE A 596 25.19 -13.87 11.26
N ALA A 597 23.96 -14.36 11.26
CA ALA A 597 23.66 -15.79 11.30
C ALA A 597 22.96 -16.22 10.00
N LEU A 598 23.39 -17.34 9.42
CA LEU A 598 22.70 -18.03 8.35
C LEU A 598 21.92 -19.20 8.95
N THR A 599 20.60 -19.18 8.83
CA THR A 599 19.79 -20.39 9.05
C THR A 599 19.95 -21.26 7.81
N VAL A 600 20.56 -22.44 7.96
CA VAL A 600 20.66 -23.44 6.90
C VAL A 600 19.75 -24.63 7.17
N GLU A 601 19.33 -25.32 6.12
CA GLU A 601 18.44 -26.48 6.19
C GLU A 601 18.93 -27.65 5.30
N GLU A 602 18.62 -28.88 5.74
CA GLU A 602 18.84 -30.12 5.02
C GLU A 602 17.69 -31.09 5.34
N GLY A 603 16.68 -31.15 4.46
CA GLY A 603 15.43 -31.86 4.74
C GLY A 603 14.63 -31.18 5.86
N SER A 604 14.32 -31.91 6.92
CA SER A 604 13.67 -31.39 8.14
C SER A 604 14.61 -30.61 9.05
N GLU A 605 15.93 -30.85 8.94
CA GLU A 605 16.91 -30.35 9.90
C GLU A 605 17.26 -28.89 9.61
N CYS A 606 17.39 -28.08 10.65
CA CYS A 606 17.84 -26.69 10.53
C CYS A 606 18.91 -26.35 11.56
N LEU A 607 19.86 -25.49 11.17
CA LEU A 607 20.97 -25.06 11.99
C LEU A 607 21.29 -23.58 11.74
N SER A 608 21.48 -22.81 12.82
CA SER A 608 21.93 -21.42 12.73
C SER A 608 23.46 -21.34 12.78
N ILE A 609 24.09 -21.09 11.64
CA ILE A 609 25.53 -20.91 11.50
C ILE A 609 25.86 -19.42 11.69
N ILE A 610 26.57 -19.08 12.76
CA ILE A 610 27.06 -17.71 12.99
C ILE A 610 28.31 -17.47 12.14
N VAL A 611 28.31 -16.40 11.35
CA VAL A 611 29.44 -15.94 10.53
C VAL A 611 29.96 -14.64 11.14
N TYR A 612 31.22 -14.65 11.59
CA TYR A 612 31.78 -13.58 12.40
C TYR A 612 33.19 -13.15 11.97
N GLY A 613 33.41 -11.84 11.81
CA GLY A 613 34.71 -11.26 11.54
C GLY A 613 35.41 -11.87 10.32
N LYS A 614 36.49 -12.62 10.57
CA LYS A 614 37.32 -13.21 9.50
C LYS A 614 36.66 -14.41 8.81
N ASP A 615 35.65 -15.03 9.41
CA ASP A 615 34.95 -16.19 8.81
C ASP A 615 34.12 -15.81 7.57
N ALA A 616 33.85 -14.51 7.37
CA ALA A 616 33.20 -13.97 6.17
C ALA A 616 34.18 -13.63 5.03
N VAL A 617 35.50 -13.71 5.23
CA VAL A 617 36.49 -13.16 4.30
C VAL A 617 36.93 -14.20 3.27
N SER A 618 36.63 -13.95 1.99
CA SER A 618 37.15 -14.76 0.89
C SER A 618 38.68 -14.61 0.75
N GLN A 619 39.40 -15.73 0.78
CA GLN A 619 40.86 -15.72 0.59
C GLN A 619 41.29 -15.20 -0.79
N HIS A 620 40.38 -15.15 -1.77
CA HIS A 620 40.66 -14.60 -3.10
C HIS A 620 40.99 -13.09 -3.09
N LEU A 621 40.57 -12.36 -2.05
CA LEU A 621 40.89 -10.94 -1.86
C LEU A 621 42.24 -10.70 -1.15
N GLN A 622 42.89 -11.74 -0.60
CA GLN A 622 44.21 -11.59 0.07
C GLN A 622 45.41 -11.76 -0.87
N GLN A 623 45.20 -11.79 -2.19
CA GLN A 623 46.27 -11.80 -3.20
C GLN A 623 46.26 -10.54 -4.10
N GLN A 624 45.50 -9.51 -3.72
CA GLN A 624 45.46 -8.19 -4.39
C GLN A 624 45.51 -7.03 -3.38
N MET A 625 46.37 -7.18 -2.36
CA MET A 625 46.85 -6.11 -1.47
C MET A 625 48.38 -6.22 -1.35
#